data_AF-A0A367UEC7-F1
#
_entry.id   AF-A0A367UEC7-F1
#
_cell.length_a   1.000
_cell.length_b   1.000
_cell.length_c   1.000
_cell.angle_alpha   90.00
_cell.angle_beta   90.00
_cell.angle_gamma   90.00
#
_symmetry.space_group_name_H-M   'P 1'
#
loop_
_entity.id
_entity.type
_entity.pdbx_description
1 polymer ?
#
loop_
_entity_poly.entity_id
_entity_poly.type
_entity_poly.pdbx_seq_one_letter_code
_entity_poly.pdbx_strand_id
1 'polypeptide(L)'
;MSRIRILREARRLSVEDLAEMVDVPPQHINDVEEGVVEPSQTLWRDLAVAFGTSVLHLSGKHPFSDDVVSTAMMTKEFDDFTEFGFWGHIGIKLKGVSVTHWYPISVEAYQEITECLEADDSRSELWIAAETLNNRALVFDALKIERITFVDEAAEMPSSYRDAPFHVSNYYPAEVFKGAVEISLAEGDFPEGMSVSFHQLATKFMEKWEISDLLDLHDAMTATNTHMVDGTTRTETLCNSGCLAVFEAAIGNLCSNVPRMISFSDFGGDCDWYVPSREIVMLDMPLSEIVDEACRD
;
A
#
# COMPACT_ATOMS: atom_id res chain seq x y z
N MET A 1 -6.86 19.34 -14.29
CA MET A 1 -7.95 18.35 -14.39
C MET A 1 -8.00 17.63 -13.05
N SER A 2 -9.18 17.40 -12.46
CA SER A 2 -9.26 16.71 -11.16
C SER A 2 -8.85 15.24 -11.31
N ARG A 3 -8.24 14.67 -10.26
CA ARG A 3 -7.83 13.26 -10.21
C ARG A 3 -9.02 12.30 -10.34
N ILE A 4 -10.17 12.69 -9.79
CA ILE A 4 -11.45 11.98 -9.91
C ILE A 4 -11.83 11.82 -11.39
N ARG A 5 -11.77 12.92 -12.16
CA ARG A 5 -12.08 12.88 -13.59
C ARG A 5 -11.12 11.98 -14.36
N ILE A 6 -9.82 12.05 -14.06
CA ILE A 6 -8.79 11.21 -14.69
C ILE A 6 -9.11 9.73 -14.48
N LEU A 7 -9.42 9.32 -13.25
CA LEU A 7 -9.76 7.93 -12.94
C LEU A 7 -11.08 7.49 -13.56
N ARG A 8 -12.10 8.36 -13.55
CA ARG A 8 -13.39 8.07 -14.17
C ARG A 8 -13.24 7.80 -15.66
N GLU A 9 -12.52 8.67 -16.37
CA GLU A 9 -12.26 8.52 -17.81
C GLU A 9 -11.38 7.30 -18.09
N ALA A 10 -10.35 7.04 -17.29
CA ALA A 10 -9.49 5.86 -17.44
C ALA A 10 -10.24 4.53 -17.24
N ARG A 11 -11.33 4.55 -16.46
CA ARG A 11 -12.26 3.41 -16.32
C ARG A 11 -13.40 3.39 -17.33
N ARG A 12 -13.45 4.37 -18.24
CA ARG A 12 -14.52 4.55 -19.24
C ARG A 12 -15.91 4.68 -18.62
N LEU A 13 -15.99 5.30 -17.45
CA LEU A 13 -17.25 5.55 -16.75
C LEU A 13 -17.83 6.89 -17.20
N SER A 14 -19.15 6.92 -17.45
CA SER A 14 -19.89 8.17 -17.53
C SER A 14 -20.02 8.81 -16.15
N VAL A 15 -20.40 10.10 -16.11
CA VAL A 15 -20.68 10.79 -14.84
C VAL A 15 -21.86 10.13 -14.13
N GLU A 16 -22.85 9.68 -14.91
CA GLU A 16 -24.02 8.95 -14.44
C GLU A 16 -23.63 7.61 -13.81
N ASP A 17 -22.74 6.84 -14.44
CA ASP A 17 -22.27 5.55 -13.90
C ASP A 17 -21.58 5.76 -12.55
N LEU A 18 -20.68 6.74 -12.45
CA LEU A 18 -19.96 7.00 -11.19
C LEU A 18 -20.92 7.50 -10.10
N ALA A 19 -21.86 8.38 -10.46
CA ALA A 19 -22.85 8.92 -9.54
C ALA A 19 -23.76 7.81 -8.97
N GLU A 20 -24.17 6.85 -9.79
CA GLU A 20 -24.90 5.65 -9.35
C GLU A 20 -24.05 4.77 -8.43
N MET A 21 -22.77 4.58 -8.75
CA MET A 21 -21.85 3.76 -7.94
C MET A 21 -21.66 4.30 -6.51
N VAL A 22 -21.63 5.63 -6.34
CA VAL A 22 -21.41 6.28 -5.03
C VAL A 22 -22.67 6.91 -4.44
N ASP A 23 -23.85 6.60 -5.00
CA ASP A 23 -25.17 7.04 -4.54
C ASP A 23 -25.31 8.56 -4.34
N VAL A 24 -24.90 9.34 -5.35
CA VAL A 24 -25.08 10.80 -5.36
C VAL A 24 -25.70 11.26 -6.69
N PRO A 25 -26.27 12.49 -6.75
CA PRO A 25 -26.74 13.03 -8.03
C PRO A 25 -25.60 13.26 -9.03
N PRO A 26 -25.78 13.01 -10.35
CA PRO A 26 -24.74 13.24 -11.37
C PRO A 26 -24.18 14.66 -11.39
N GLN A 27 -25.03 15.67 -11.11
CA GLN A 27 -24.58 17.05 -11.01
C GLN A 27 -23.53 17.24 -9.90
N HIS A 28 -23.64 16.51 -8.80
CA HIS A 28 -22.69 16.60 -7.70
C HIS A 28 -21.30 16.09 -8.11
N ILE A 29 -21.23 15.01 -8.90
CA ILE A 29 -19.96 14.53 -9.47
C ILE A 29 -19.35 15.57 -10.41
N ASN A 30 -20.15 16.19 -11.29
CA ASN A 30 -19.65 17.28 -12.14
C ASN A 30 -19.08 18.44 -11.31
N ASP A 31 -19.84 18.91 -10.32
CA ASP A 31 -19.41 20.01 -9.44
C ASP A 31 -18.10 19.66 -8.70
N VAL A 32 -17.94 18.41 -8.25
CA VAL A 32 -16.70 17.90 -7.64
C VAL A 32 -15.55 17.87 -8.65
N GLU A 33 -15.78 17.34 -9.85
CA GLU A 33 -14.74 17.22 -10.88
C GLU A 33 -14.24 18.58 -11.37
N GLU A 34 -15.12 19.59 -11.38
CA GLU A 34 -14.82 20.97 -11.73
C GLU A 34 -14.21 21.78 -10.56
N GLY A 35 -14.18 21.21 -9.35
CA GLY A 35 -13.69 21.89 -8.14
C GLY A 35 -14.64 22.97 -7.62
N VAL A 36 -15.92 22.91 -7.99
CA VAL A 36 -16.98 23.81 -7.51
C VAL A 36 -17.37 23.47 -6.07
N VAL A 37 -17.37 22.18 -5.71
CA VAL A 37 -17.67 21.70 -4.36
C VAL A 37 -16.62 20.70 -3.90
N GLU A 38 -16.32 20.72 -2.60
CA GLU A 38 -15.50 19.71 -1.95
C GLU A 38 -16.36 18.49 -1.57
N PRO A 39 -15.93 17.25 -1.85
CA PRO A 39 -16.62 16.04 -1.40
C PRO A 39 -16.73 15.97 0.12
N SER A 40 -17.84 15.40 0.60
CA SER A 40 -17.96 15.01 2.01
C SER A 40 -16.98 13.87 2.34
N GLN A 41 -16.68 13.66 3.62
CA GLN A 41 -15.82 12.54 4.05
C GLN A 41 -16.33 11.19 3.54
N THR A 42 -17.64 10.95 3.62
CA THR A 42 -18.27 9.74 3.09
C THR A 42 -18.04 9.61 1.59
N LEU A 43 -18.28 10.68 0.83
CA LEU A 43 -18.09 10.65 -0.63
C LEU A 43 -16.63 10.45 -1.01
N TRP A 44 -15.68 11.04 -0.28
CA TRP A 44 -14.25 10.79 -0.50
C TRP A 44 -13.90 9.30 -0.40
N ARG A 45 -14.40 8.62 0.64
CA ARG A 45 -14.12 7.20 0.87
C ARG A 45 -14.82 6.32 -0.16
N ASP A 46 -16.07 6.64 -0.51
CA ASP A 46 -16.80 5.92 -1.56
C ASP A 46 -16.10 6.05 -2.92
N LEU A 47 -15.61 7.24 -3.28
CA LEU A 47 -14.82 7.46 -4.50
C LEU A 47 -13.49 6.69 -4.45
N ALA A 48 -12.79 6.69 -3.32
CA ALA A 48 -11.53 5.97 -3.17
C ALA A 48 -11.72 4.46 -3.33
N VAL A 49 -12.76 3.89 -2.71
CA VAL A 49 -13.15 2.50 -2.88
C VAL A 49 -13.56 2.22 -4.32
N ALA A 50 -14.40 3.07 -4.91
CA ALA A 50 -14.88 2.92 -6.27
C ALA A 50 -13.72 2.86 -7.26
N PHE A 51 -12.72 3.74 -7.13
CA PHE A 51 -11.55 3.77 -8.00
C PHE A 51 -10.40 2.85 -7.60
N GLY A 52 -10.55 2.14 -6.49
CA GLY A 52 -9.54 1.21 -5.99
C GLY A 52 -8.26 1.89 -5.52
N THR A 53 -8.38 3.03 -4.83
CA THR A 53 -7.25 3.85 -4.37
C THR A 53 -7.46 4.28 -2.91
N SER A 54 -6.75 5.30 -2.43
CA SER A 54 -6.93 5.91 -1.11
C SER A 54 -7.47 7.34 -1.21
N VAL A 55 -8.08 7.84 -0.14
CA VAL A 55 -8.51 9.26 -0.08
C VAL A 55 -7.32 10.21 -0.25
N LEU A 56 -6.15 9.84 0.28
CA LEU A 56 -4.94 10.66 0.19
C LEU A 56 -4.40 10.74 -1.24
N HIS A 57 -4.37 9.63 -1.98
CA HIS A 57 -4.03 9.64 -3.41
C HIS A 57 -5.06 10.44 -4.22
N LEU A 58 -6.36 10.29 -3.94
CA LEU A 58 -7.40 11.05 -4.66
C LEU A 58 -7.33 12.56 -4.42
N SER A 59 -7.08 12.96 -3.17
CA SER A 59 -7.02 14.37 -2.78
C SER A 59 -5.68 15.03 -3.09
N GLY A 60 -4.67 14.25 -3.51
CA GLY A 60 -3.32 14.75 -3.76
C GLY A 60 -2.57 15.17 -2.51
N LYS A 61 -2.81 14.45 -1.43
CA LYS A 61 -2.17 14.65 -0.12
C LYS A 61 -1.41 13.40 0.33
N HIS A 62 -1.12 12.48 -0.59
CA HIS A 62 -0.31 11.32 -0.25
C HIS A 62 1.13 11.79 0.02
N PRO A 63 1.74 11.42 1.16
CA PRO A 63 3.02 11.99 1.59
C PRO A 63 4.21 11.56 0.72
N PHE A 64 4.06 10.44 0.01
CA PHE A 64 5.16 9.77 -0.69
C PHE A 64 5.06 9.79 -2.21
N SER A 65 3.88 10.12 -2.74
CA SER A 65 3.64 10.11 -4.19
C SER A 65 2.65 11.19 -4.58
N ASP A 66 2.96 11.93 -5.63
CA ASP A 66 2.02 12.85 -6.25
C ASP A 66 1.08 12.13 -7.24
N ASP A 67 1.40 10.91 -7.65
CA ASP A 67 0.60 10.16 -8.60
C ASP A 67 -0.62 9.50 -7.95
N VAL A 68 -1.55 9.08 -8.79
CA VAL A 68 -2.74 8.35 -8.34
C VAL A 68 -2.52 6.87 -8.65
N VAL A 69 -2.38 6.08 -7.60
CA VAL A 69 -2.23 4.63 -7.71
C VAL A 69 -3.59 3.94 -7.53
N SER A 70 -3.86 2.90 -8.32
CA SER A 70 -5.09 2.12 -8.27
C SER A 70 -4.81 0.61 -8.25
N THR A 71 -5.65 -0.15 -7.55
CA THR A 71 -5.63 -1.62 -7.53
C THR A 71 -6.10 -2.28 -8.82
N ALA A 72 -6.53 -1.50 -9.81
CA ALA A 72 -6.82 -1.95 -11.16
C ALA A 72 -5.84 -1.32 -12.15
N MET A 73 -5.42 -2.07 -13.17
CA MET A 73 -4.69 -1.55 -14.32
C MET A 73 -5.58 -0.59 -15.10
N MET A 74 -5.06 0.58 -15.43
CA MET A 74 -5.79 1.65 -16.11
C MET A 74 -4.94 2.31 -17.19
N THR A 75 -5.59 2.99 -18.15
CA THR A 75 -4.91 3.72 -19.23
C THR A 75 -5.43 5.16 -19.30
N LYS A 76 -4.52 6.14 -19.29
CA LYS A 76 -4.87 7.55 -19.54
C LYS A 76 -5.04 7.79 -21.03
N GLU A 77 -6.29 7.83 -21.52
CA GLU A 77 -6.57 8.03 -22.97
C GLU A 77 -6.14 9.42 -23.48
N PHE A 78 -5.98 10.42 -22.60
CA PHE A 78 -5.64 11.80 -22.97
C PHE A 78 -4.15 12.16 -22.81
N ASP A 79 -3.34 11.24 -22.30
CA ASP A 79 -1.91 11.48 -21.96
C ASP A 79 -1.06 10.31 -22.47
N ASP A 80 -0.86 10.28 -23.79
CA ASP A 80 -0.03 9.32 -24.53
C ASP A 80 -0.34 7.82 -24.34
N PHE A 81 -1.57 7.47 -23.90
CA PHE A 81 -1.95 6.10 -23.52
C PHE A 81 -1.07 5.51 -22.42
N THR A 82 -0.73 6.34 -21.43
CA THR A 82 0.10 5.90 -20.31
C THR A 82 -0.66 4.95 -19.39
N GLU A 83 -0.09 3.77 -19.14
CA GLU A 83 -0.61 2.77 -18.21
C GLU A 83 -0.24 3.13 -16.77
N PHE A 84 -1.17 2.90 -15.83
CA PHE A 84 -0.97 3.17 -14.41
C PHE A 84 -1.82 2.22 -13.55
N GLY A 85 -1.57 2.17 -12.25
CA GLY A 85 -2.25 1.25 -11.33
C GLY A 85 -1.62 -0.14 -11.33
N PHE A 86 -2.41 -1.20 -11.11
CA PHE A 86 -1.90 -2.56 -10.94
C PHE A 86 -1.09 -3.03 -12.16
N TRP A 87 0.15 -3.46 -11.93
CA TRP A 87 1.05 -4.00 -12.96
C TRP A 87 1.20 -5.51 -12.87
N GLY A 88 1.32 -6.03 -11.65
CA GLY A 88 1.69 -7.42 -11.42
C GLY A 88 2.25 -7.61 -10.02
N HIS A 89 3.17 -8.54 -9.86
CA HIS A 89 3.73 -8.90 -8.56
C HIS A 89 5.25 -8.85 -8.54
N ILE A 90 5.80 -8.41 -7.40
CA ILE A 90 7.21 -8.58 -7.04
C ILE A 90 7.35 -9.75 -6.08
N GLY A 91 8.33 -10.62 -6.34
CA GLY A 91 8.73 -11.75 -5.52
C GLY A 91 10.13 -11.54 -4.96
N ILE A 92 10.24 -11.49 -3.63
CA ILE A 92 11.49 -11.29 -2.88
C ILE A 92 11.88 -12.60 -2.21
N LYS A 93 12.95 -13.21 -2.74
CA LYS A 93 13.56 -14.42 -2.18
C LYS A 93 14.72 -14.02 -1.27
N LEU A 94 14.59 -14.28 0.02
CA LEU A 94 15.65 -14.02 1.01
C LEU A 94 16.62 -15.20 1.08
N LYS A 95 17.91 -14.90 1.33
CA LYS A 95 18.95 -15.93 1.48
C LYS A 95 18.63 -16.85 2.65
N GLY A 96 18.67 -18.16 2.43
CA GLY A 96 18.46 -19.15 3.48
C GLY A 96 17.00 -19.35 3.93
N VAL A 97 16.05 -18.57 3.40
CA VAL A 97 14.61 -18.74 3.65
C VAL A 97 14.01 -19.60 2.55
N SER A 98 13.15 -20.58 2.88
CA SER A 98 12.61 -21.53 1.91
C SER A 98 11.54 -20.94 0.98
N VAL A 99 10.80 -19.93 1.44
CA VAL A 99 9.71 -19.28 0.71
C VAL A 99 10.16 -18.03 -0.04
N THR A 100 9.35 -17.60 -1.01
CA THR A 100 9.45 -16.28 -1.66
C THR A 100 8.30 -15.44 -1.14
N HIS A 101 8.60 -14.21 -0.71
CA HIS A 101 7.57 -13.24 -0.30
C HIS A 101 7.08 -12.52 -1.54
N TRP A 102 5.78 -12.54 -1.81
CA TRP A 102 5.22 -11.93 -3.00
C TRP A 102 4.33 -10.74 -2.61
N TYR A 103 4.27 -9.71 -3.45
CA TYR A 103 3.46 -8.51 -3.22
C TYR A 103 2.91 -7.96 -4.53
N PRO A 104 1.63 -7.55 -4.61
CA PRO A 104 1.10 -6.85 -5.77
C PRO A 104 1.63 -5.42 -5.80
N ILE A 105 2.10 -4.97 -6.96
CA ILE A 105 2.70 -3.65 -7.14
C ILE A 105 2.06 -2.90 -8.31
N SER A 106 2.19 -1.58 -8.29
CA SER A 106 1.75 -0.74 -9.39
C SER A 106 2.81 -0.63 -10.50
N VAL A 107 2.43 -0.03 -11.63
CA VAL A 107 3.34 0.31 -12.73
C VAL A 107 4.46 1.22 -12.24
N GLU A 108 4.12 2.23 -11.43
CA GLU A 108 5.05 3.20 -10.86
C GLU A 108 6.06 2.50 -9.93
N ALA A 109 5.57 1.66 -9.02
CA ALA A 109 6.44 0.89 -8.13
C ALA A 109 7.37 -0.06 -8.91
N TYR A 110 6.89 -0.71 -9.98
CA TYR A 110 7.75 -1.51 -10.86
C TYR A 110 8.87 -0.66 -11.48
N GLN A 111 8.51 0.47 -12.08
CA GLN A 111 9.47 1.38 -12.72
C GLN A 111 10.52 1.87 -11.72
N GLU A 112 10.10 2.43 -10.58
CA GLU A 112 11.00 2.95 -9.55
C GLU A 112 11.99 1.90 -9.02
N ILE A 113 11.50 0.69 -8.72
CA ILE A 113 12.36 -0.40 -8.24
C ILE A 113 13.36 -0.81 -9.33
N THR A 114 12.90 -0.98 -10.57
CA THR A 114 13.81 -1.39 -11.67
C THR A 114 14.88 -0.34 -11.97
N GLU A 115 14.53 0.94 -11.96
CA GLU A 115 15.50 2.03 -12.11
C GLU A 115 16.57 2.00 -11.01
N CYS A 116 16.18 1.71 -9.76
CA CYS A 116 17.12 1.55 -8.66
C CYS A 116 18.03 0.33 -8.82
N LEU A 117 17.49 -0.79 -9.31
CA LEU A 117 18.24 -2.04 -9.51
C LEU A 117 19.21 -1.96 -10.69
N GLU A 118 18.87 -1.19 -11.73
CA GLU A 118 19.68 -1.01 -12.94
C GLU A 118 20.71 0.12 -12.82
N ALA A 119 20.64 0.92 -11.74
CA ALA A 119 21.58 2.00 -11.50
C ALA A 119 23.04 1.48 -11.34
N ASP A 120 23.95 1.99 -12.18
CA ASP A 120 25.38 1.67 -12.13
C ASP A 120 26.06 2.49 -11.01
N ASP A 121 25.99 1.99 -9.78
CA ASP A 121 26.63 2.59 -8.61
C ASP A 121 27.37 1.54 -7.75
N SER A 122 28.62 1.84 -7.41
CA SER A 122 29.48 0.99 -6.58
C SER A 122 29.20 1.16 -5.08
N ARG A 123 27.93 1.08 -4.68
CA ARG A 123 27.49 1.23 -3.29
C ARG A 123 27.59 -0.10 -2.53
N SER A 124 27.83 -0.02 -1.21
CA SER A 124 27.91 -1.20 -0.32
C SER A 124 26.54 -1.69 0.18
N GLU A 125 25.51 -0.86 0.04
CA GLU A 125 24.11 -1.14 0.41
C GLU A 125 23.22 -0.52 -0.67
N LEU A 126 22.10 -1.17 -1.01
CA LEU A 126 21.12 -0.65 -1.97
C LEU A 126 19.72 -0.76 -1.36
N TRP A 127 19.38 0.18 -0.48
CA TRP A 127 18.06 0.26 0.14
C TRP A 127 17.02 0.77 -0.85
N ILE A 128 15.97 0.00 -1.09
CA ILE A 128 14.86 0.36 -1.96
C ILE A 128 13.58 0.34 -1.11
N ALA A 129 12.77 1.38 -1.24
CA ALA A 129 11.42 1.41 -0.67
C ALA A 129 10.36 1.33 -1.78
N ALA A 130 9.23 0.71 -1.48
CA ALA A 130 8.09 0.67 -2.39
C ALA A 130 6.76 0.50 -1.64
N GLU A 131 5.72 1.15 -2.15
CA GLU A 131 4.34 0.88 -1.79
C GLU A 131 3.81 -0.33 -2.55
N THR A 132 2.92 -1.10 -1.92
CA THR A 132 2.26 -2.26 -2.52
C THR A 132 0.74 -2.11 -2.45
N LEU A 133 0.03 -2.87 -3.28
CA LEU A 133 -1.44 -2.79 -3.41
C LEU A 133 -2.18 -3.68 -2.40
N ASN A 134 -1.49 -4.28 -1.44
CA ASN A 134 -2.07 -5.08 -0.35
C ASN A 134 -1.78 -4.49 1.04
N ASN A 135 -1.72 -3.16 1.13
CA ASN A 135 -1.47 -2.41 2.37
C ASN A 135 -0.08 -2.66 2.99
N ARG A 136 0.94 -2.97 2.19
CA ARG A 136 2.32 -3.14 2.67
C ARG A 136 3.25 -2.07 2.11
N ALA A 137 4.12 -1.56 2.97
CA ALA A 137 5.25 -0.72 2.65
C ALA A 137 6.51 -1.58 2.81
N LEU A 138 7.26 -1.76 1.72
CA LEU A 138 8.49 -2.54 1.71
C LEU A 138 9.68 -1.62 1.79
N VAL A 139 10.68 -1.98 2.60
CA VAL A 139 12.03 -1.38 2.54
C VAL A 139 13.05 -2.50 2.62
N PHE A 140 13.92 -2.62 1.62
CA PHE A 140 14.87 -3.74 1.58
C PHE A 140 16.22 -3.36 0.99
N ASP A 141 17.28 -4.04 1.43
CA ASP A 141 18.60 -3.94 0.84
C ASP A 141 18.75 -4.99 -0.27
N ALA A 142 18.69 -4.53 -1.53
CA ALA A 142 18.74 -5.38 -2.71
C ALA A 142 20.04 -6.20 -2.82
N LEU A 143 21.16 -5.72 -2.24
CA LEU A 143 22.42 -6.46 -2.24
C LEU A 143 22.42 -7.65 -1.25
N LYS A 144 21.51 -7.64 -0.28
CA LYS A 144 21.35 -8.73 0.71
C LYS A 144 20.34 -9.78 0.26
N ILE A 145 19.45 -9.47 -0.68
CA ILE A 145 18.45 -10.38 -1.24
C ILE A 145 19.10 -11.49 -2.10
N GLU A 146 18.50 -12.68 -2.13
CA GLU A 146 18.96 -13.79 -3.00
C GLU A 146 18.48 -13.59 -4.44
N ARG A 147 17.19 -13.25 -4.61
CA ARG A 147 16.59 -13.00 -5.92
C ARG A 147 15.37 -12.10 -5.79
N ILE A 148 15.26 -11.13 -6.70
CA ILE A 148 14.04 -10.36 -6.97
C ILE A 148 13.44 -10.90 -8.27
N THR A 149 12.13 -11.08 -8.32
CA THR A 149 11.41 -11.60 -9.48
C THR A 149 10.19 -10.74 -9.74
N PHE A 150 10.00 -10.30 -10.98
CA PHE A 150 8.81 -9.56 -11.38
C PHE A 150 7.93 -10.45 -12.27
N VAL A 151 6.62 -10.40 -12.05
CA VAL A 151 5.63 -11.15 -12.83
C VAL A 151 4.49 -10.22 -13.20
N ASP A 152 4.42 -9.89 -14.48
CA ASP A 152 3.34 -9.12 -15.10
C ASP A 152 1.98 -9.80 -14.90
N GLU A 153 0.90 -9.03 -14.77
CA GLU A 153 -0.45 -9.59 -14.54
C GLU A 153 -0.93 -10.54 -15.65
N ALA A 154 -0.45 -10.37 -16.88
CA ALA A 154 -0.80 -11.22 -18.02
C ALA A 154 0.03 -12.52 -18.08
N ALA A 155 1.04 -12.67 -17.21
CA ALA A 155 1.93 -13.82 -17.19
C ALA A 155 1.41 -14.96 -16.30
N GLU A 156 1.85 -16.19 -16.59
CA GLU A 156 1.60 -17.32 -15.70
C GLU A 156 2.45 -17.20 -14.43
N MET A 157 1.80 -17.29 -13.26
CA MET A 157 2.49 -17.21 -11.97
C MET A 157 3.46 -18.38 -11.74
N PRO A 158 4.69 -18.13 -11.27
CA PRO A 158 5.64 -19.18 -10.92
C PRO A 158 5.11 -20.14 -9.84
N SER A 159 5.62 -21.37 -9.80
CA SER A 159 5.18 -22.35 -8.78
C SER A 159 5.39 -21.86 -7.35
N SER A 160 6.45 -21.09 -7.08
CA SER A 160 6.73 -20.48 -5.78
C SER A 160 5.68 -19.46 -5.32
N TYR A 161 4.82 -19.00 -6.22
CA TYR A 161 3.66 -18.15 -5.88
C TYR A 161 2.53 -18.98 -5.28
N ARG A 162 2.41 -20.27 -5.62
CA ARG A 162 1.34 -21.15 -5.10
C ARG A 162 1.49 -21.43 -3.61
N ASP A 163 2.72 -21.31 -3.10
CA ASP A 163 3.05 -21.44 -1.69
C ASP A 163 2.93 -20.09 -0.95
N ALA A 164 2.65 -18.99 -1.67
CA ALA A 164 2.46 -17.68 -1.06
C ALA A 164 1.12 -17.67 -0.29
N PRO A 165 1.08 -17.11 0.93
CA PRO A 165 -0.16 -16.94 1.66
C PRO A 165 -1.21 -16.18 0.85
N PHE A 166 -2.49 -16.45 1.09
CA PHE A 166 -3.60 -15.89 0.29
C PHE A 166 -3.64 -14.35 0.24
N HIS A 167 -3.17 -13.66 1.30
CA HIS A 167 -3.04 -12.19 1.39
C HIS A 167 -2.07 -11.57 0.36
N VAL A 168 -1.32 -12.42 -0.33
CA VAL A 168 -0.39 -12.05 -1.39
C VAL A 168 -1.06 -12.01 -2.76
N SER A 169 -2.18 -12.71 -2.90
CA SER A 169 -2.87 -12.91 -4.19
C SER A 169 -4.06 -12.00 -4.45
N ASN A 170 -4.45 -11.20 -3.45
CA ASN A 170 -5.57 -10.29 -3.56
C ASN A 170 -5.13 -8.90 -3.08
N TYR A 171 -5.41 -7.91 -3.91
CA TYR A 171 -5.28 -6.50 -3.60
C TYR A 171 -6.67 -5.95 -3.27
N TYR A 172 -6.72 -5.11 -2.24
CA TYR A 172 -7.90 -4.31 -1.91
C TYR A 172 -7.48 -2.85 -1.82
N PRO A 173 -8.39 -1.91 -2.06
CA PRO A 173 -8.09 -0.50 -1.89
C PRO A 173 -7.70 -0.24 -0.43
N ALA A 174 -6.74 0.65 -0.17
CA ALA A 174 -6.28 0.97 1.19
C ALA A 174 -7.43 1.32 2.14
N GLU A 175 -8.48 1.98 1.63
CA GLU A 175 -9.68 2.29 2.41
C GLU A 175 -10.39 1.06 2.98
N VAL A 176 -10.37 -0.08 2.28
CA VAL A 176 -11.00 -1.31 2.79
C VAL A 176 -10.29 -1.83 4.05
N PHE A 177 -8.96 -1.71 4.11
CA PHE A 177 -8.18 -2.06 5.30
C PHE A 177 -8.53 -1.12 6.46
N LYS A 178 -8.59 0.20 6.21
CA LYS A 178 -8.98 1.20 7.22
C LYS A 178 -10.41 0.98 7.71
N GLY A 179 -11.34 0.69 6.80
CA GLY A 179 -12.72 0.39 7.13
C GLY A 179 -12.87 -0.87 8.00
N ALA A 180 -12.07 -1.91 7.74
CA ALA A 180 -12.07 -3.12 8.56
C ALA A 180 -11.59 -2.84 10.00
N VAL A 181 -10.59 -1.99 10.19
CA VAL A 181 -10.14 -1.52 11.52
C VAL A 181 -11.26 -0.77 12.23
N GLU A 182 -11.88 0.20 11.56
CA GLU A 182 -12.96 1.00 12.15
C GLU A 182 -14.17 0.15 12.56
N ILE A 183 -14.60 -0.79 11.71
CA ILE A 183 -15.70 -1.72 12.04
C ILE A 183 -15.35 -2.54 13.28
N SER A 184 -14.12 -3.03 13.36
CA SER A 184 -13.66 -3.85 14.47
C SER A 184 -13.57 -3.05 15.79
N LEU A 185 -13.26 -1.75 15.71
CA LEU A 185 -13.23 -0.84 16.87
C LEU A 185 -14.60 -0.30 17.27
N ALA A 186 -15.59 -0.31 16.38
CA ALA A 186 -16.89 0.32 16.62
C ALA A 186 -17.80 -0.42 17.62
N GLU A 187 -17.40 -1.58 18.15
CA GLU A 187 -18.13 -2.37 19.17
C GLU A 187 -19.63 -2.58 18.87
N GLY A 188 -20.01 -2.61 17.59
CA GLY A 188 -21.40 -2.80 17.13
C GLY A 188 -22.13 -1.53 16.69
N ASP A 189 -21.51 -0.35 16.82
CA ASP A 189 -21.98 0.89 16.20
C ASP A 189 -21.58 0.96 14.72
N PHE A 190 -22.32 1.77 13.95
CA PHE A 190 -21.99 2.02 12.55
C PHE A 190 -20.92 3.11 12.46
N PRO A 191 -19.73 2.85 11.86
CA PRO A 191 -18.65 3.82 11.81
C PRO A 191 -19.04 5.16 11.15
N GLU A 192 -18.64 6.27 11.77
CA GLU A 192 -18.86 7.60 11.19
C GLU A 192 -18.12 7.78 9.87
N GLY A 193 -18.74 8.48 8.92
CA GLY A 193 -18.12 8.77 7.62
C GLY A 193 -18.01 7.56 6.68
N MET A 194 -18.59 6.41 7.03
CA MET A 194 -18.70 5.23 6.18
C MET A 194 -20.08 5.18 5.50
N SER A 195 -20.15 4.72 4.25
CA SER A 195 -21.44 4.43 3.60
C SER A 195 -21.87 2.99 3.84
N VAL A 196 -23.14 2.66 3.61
CA VAL A 196 -23.63 1.28 3.75
C VAL A 196 -22.95 0.33 2.76
N SER A 197 -22.73 0.78 1.52
CA SER A 197 -22.06 -0.03 0.49
C SER A 197 -20.60 -0.28 0.86
N PHE A 198 -19.90 0.74 1.36
CA PHE A 198 -18.52 0.60 1.81
C PHE A 198 -18.42 -0.30 3.06
N HIS A 199 -19.31 -0.12 4.05
CA HIS A 199 -19.39 -1.02 5.21
C HIS A 199 -19.56 -2.48 4.80
N GLN A 200 -20.46 -2.75 3.85
CA GLN A 200 -20.67 -4.11 3.33
C GLN A 200 -19.43 -4.66 2.62
N LEU A 201 -18.68 -3.84 1.88
CA LEU A 201 -17.44 -4.27 1.24
C LEU A 201 -16.38 -4.63 2.29
N ALA A 202 -16.16 -3.78 3.28
CA ALA A 202 -15.20 -4.02 4.37
C ALA A 202 -15.59 -5.24 5.21
N THR A 203 -16.89 -5.44 5.49
CA THR A 203 -17.38 -6.64 6.18
C THR A 203 -17.12 -7.90 5.36
N LYS A 204 -17.42 -7.90 4.05
CA LYS A 204 -17.13 -9.03 3.16
C LYS A 204 -15.64 -9.32 3.06
N PHE A 205 -14.81 -8.28 3.09
CA PHE A 205 -13.37 -8.41 3.17
C PHE A 205 -12.98 -9.16 4.45
N MET A 206 -13.45 -8.72 5.62
CA MET A 206 -13.18 -9.39 6.90
C MET A 206 -13.67 -10.84 6.91
N GLU A 207 -14.90 -11.11 6.45
CA GLU A 207 -15.47 -12.46 6.35
C GLU A 207 -14.64 -13.39 5.48
N LYS A 208 -14.22 -12.91 4.30
CA LYS A 208 -13.41 -13.68 3.35
C LYS A 208 -12.03 -14.01 3.92
N TRP A 209 -11.52 -13.17 4.82
CA TRP A 209 -10.19 -13.31 5.43
C TRP A 209 -10.26 -13.99 6.80
N GLU A 210 -11.45 -14.48 7.19
CA GLU A 210 -11.71 -15.11 8.50
C GLU A 210 -11.28 -14.22 9.68
N ILE A 211 -11.30 -12.90 9.48
CA ILE A 211 -10.93 -11.92 10.49
C ILE A 211 -12.10 -11.81 11.45
N SER A 212 -11.94 -12.41 12.63
CA SER A 212 -13.02 -12.54 13.60
C SER A 212 -12.96 -11.47 14.69
N ASP A 213 -11.78 -10.90 14.93
CA ASP A 213 -11.57 -9.84 15.90
C ASP A 213 -10.42 -8.89 15.51
N LEU A 214 -10.20 -7.87 16.34
CA LEU A 214 -9.09 -6.91 16.20
C LEU A 214 -7.72 -7.57 16.23
N LEU A 215 -7.56 -8.70 16.92
CA LEU A 215 -6.28 -9.39 17.05
C LEU A 215 -5.91 -10.11 15.74
N ASP A 216 -6.87 -10.77 15.11
CA ASP A 216 -6.70 -11.38 13.79
C ASP A 216 -6.39 -10.32 12.72
N LEU A 217 -7.12 -9.20 12.77
CA LEU A 217 -6.89 -8.04 11.88
C LEU A 217 -5.49 -7.47 12.09
N HIS A 218 -5.06 -7.39 13.33
CA HIS A 218 -3.79 -6.84 13.74
C HIS A 218 -2.61 -7.70 13.24
N ASP A 219 -2.65 -9.01 13.50
CA ASP A 219 -1.57 -9.91 13.08
C ASP A 219 -1.46 -10.02 11.55
N ALA A 220 -2.59 -9.91 10.85
CA ALA A 220 -2.62 -9.99 9.39
C ALA A 220 -2.29 -8.68 8.67
N MET A 221 -2.55 -7.51 9.28
CA MET A 221 -2.58 -6.23 8.54
C MET A 221 -1.84 -5.07 9.18
N THR A 222 -1.50 -5.13 10.47
CA THR A 222 -0.78 -4.05 11.18
C THR A 222 0.60 -4.46 11.68
N ALA A 223 0.95 -5.74 11.59
CA ALA A 223 2.27 -6.19 12.03
C ALA A 223 3.38 -5.75 11.08
N THR A 224 4.51 -5.34 11.65
CA THR A 224 5.76 -5.12 10.93
C THR A 224 6.62 -6.38 11.02
N ASN A 225 7.03 -6.90 9.86
CA ASN A 225 7.93 -8.03 9.72
C ASN A 225 9.34 -7.54 9.42
N THR A 226 10.25 -7.75 10.38
CA THR A 226 11.68 -7.46 10.22
C THR A 226 12.41 -8.75 9.87
N HIS A 227 12.91 -8.81 8.64
CA HIS A 227 13.68 -9.95 8.14
C HIS A 227 15.18 -9.69 8.27
N MET A 228 15.87 -10.60 8.97
CA MET A 228 17.26 -10.47 9.35
C MET A 228 18.21 -11.20 8.39
N VAL A 229 19.48 -10.81 8.37
CA VAL A 229 20.52 -11.43 7.52
C VAL A 229 20.76 -12.91 7.87
N ASP A 230 20.53 -13.29 9.12
CA ASP A 230 20.65 -14.68 9.58
C ASP A 230 19.46 -15.58 9.17
N GLY A 231 18.46 -15.02 8.46
CA GLY A 231 17.26 -15.71 8.00
C GLY A 231 16.13 -15.73 9.02
N THR A 232 16.31 -15.17 10.22
CA THR A 232 15.23 -15.03 11.19
C THR A 232 14.27 -13.90 10.79
N THR A 233 13.01 -14.02 11.18
CA THR A 233 12.00 -12.98 11.03
C THR A 233 11.43 -12.64 12.40
N ARG A 234 11.34 -11.36 12.71
CA ARG A 234 10.65 -10.84 13.89
C ARG A 234 9.38 -10.16 13.43
N THR A 235 8.27 -10.50 14.07
CA THR A 235 6.97 -9.88 13.82
C THR A 235 6.61 -9.10 15.07
N GLU A 236 6.50 -7.78 14.91
CA GLU A 236 6.35 -6.84 16.03
C GLU A 236 5.29 -5.79 15.67
N THR A 237 4.53 -5.37 16.69
CA THR A 237 3.66 -4.19 16.61
C THR A 237 4.47 -2.99 17.06
N LEU A 238 4.77 -2.10 16.13
CA LEU A 238 5.77 -1.07 16.34
C LEU A 238 5.15 0.32 16.28
N CYS A 239 5.64 1.22 17.14
CA CYS A 239 5.44 2.64 16.93
C CYS A 239 6.26 3.06 15.70
N ASN A 240 5.60 3.68 14.73
CA ASN A 240 6.08 3.72 13.35
C ASN A 240 7.16 4.77 13.05
N SER A 241 7.55 5.64 13.98
CA SER A 241 8.47 6.75 13.71
C SER A 241 9.85 6.29 13.19
N GLY A 242 10.42 5.22 13.74
CA GLY A 242 11.69 4.66 13.26
C GLY A 242 11.57 3.95 11.90
N CYS A 243 10.46 3.25 11.69
CA CYS A 243 10.10 2.58 10.44
C CYS A 243 9.84 3.58 9.31
N LEU A 244 9.13 4.67 9.61
CA LEU A 244 8.87 5.80 8.72
C LEU A 244 10.17 6.45 8.28
N ALA A 245 11.06 6.79 9.23
CA ALA A 245 12.35 7.39 8.91
C ALA A 245 13.20 6.54 7.95
N VAL A 246 13.11 5.20 8.06
CA VAL A 246 13.79 4.28 7.13
C VAL A 246 13.11 4.27 5.77
N PHE A 247 11.77 4.27 5.72
CA PHE A 247 11.00 4.33 4.48
C PHE A 247 11.29 5.64 3.71
N GLU A 248 11.20 6.78 4.37
CA GLU A 248 11.52 8.10 3.79
C GLU A 248 12.96 8.21 3.32
N ALA A 249 13.90 7.61 4.06
CA ALA A 249 15.31 7.60 3.66
C ALA A 249 15.60 6.71 2.44
N ALA A 250 14.72 5.75 2.15
CA ALA A 250 14.89 4.79 1.06
C ALA A 250 14.03 5.11 -0.18
N ILE A 251 12.95 5.88 -0.03
CA ILE A 251 12.08 6.26 -1.15
C ILE A 251 12.76 7.25 -2.11
N GLY A 252 12.41 7.21 -3.40
CA GLY A 252 12.90 8.14 -4.40
C GLY A 252 14.41 8.05 -4.69
N ASN A 253 15.02 6.87 -4.48
CA ASN A 253 16.47 6.63 -4.68
C ASN A 253 17.38 7.52 -3.79
N LEU A 254 16.86 7.98 -2.64
CA LEU A 254 17.59 8.77 -1.65
C LEU A 254 18.39 7.91 -0.65
N CYS A 255 18.70 6.65 -1.03
CA CYS A 255 19.23 5.52 -0.25
C CYS A 255 20.44 5.80 0.67
N SER A 256 21.04 6.98 0.57
CA SER A 256 22.20 7.43 1.34
C SER A 256 21.91 7.81 2.80
N ASN A 257 20.63 7.89 3.21
CA ASN A 257 20.25 8.39 4.55
C ASN A 257 19.67 7.34 5.50
N VAL A 258 19.68 6.05 5.14
CA VAL A 258 19.16 5.02 6.05
C VAL A 258 19.96 5.01 7.36
N PRO A 259 19.30 5.12 8.53
CA PRO A 259 19.98 5.13 9.82
C PRO A 259 20.86 3.90 10.04
N ARG A 260 22.04 4.09 10.65
CA ARG A 260 22.93 2.96 11.03
C ARG A 260 22.28 2.01 12.03
N MET A 261 21.41 2.56 12.86
CA MET A 261 20.62 1.86 13.87
C MET A 261 19.17 2.25 13.63
N ILE A 262 18.33 1.27 13.32
CA ILE A 262 16.90 1.46 13.14
C ILE A 262 16.26 1.33 14.52
N SER A 263 15.53 2.37 14.94
CA SER A 263 14.80 2.39 16.20
C SER A 263 13.46 1.70 16.04
N PHE A 264 13.09 0.98 17.08
CA PHE A 264 11.83 0.30 17.22
C PHE A 264 11.29 0.63 18.61
N SER A 265 9.99 0.83 18.71
CA SER A 265 9.34 1.02 20.00
C SER A 265 8.12 0.14 20.08
N ASP A 266 7.79 -0.33 21.28
CA ASP A 266 6.53 -1.01 21.51
C ASP A 266 5.33 -0.07 21.28
N PHE A 267 4.14 -0.65 21.17
CA PHE A 267 2.90 0.11 20.92
C PHE A 267 2.65 1.24 21.93
N GLY A 268 3.18 1.12 23.16
CA GLY A 268 3.06 2.14 24.21
C GLY A 268 4.13 3.24 24.14
N GLY A 269 5.21 3.05 23.37
CA GLY A 269 6.40 3.89 23.42
C GLY A 269 7.13 3.80 24.76
N ASP A 270 6.86 2.77 25.56
CA ASP A 270 7.44 2.56 26.89
C ASP A 270 8.80 1.83 26.79
N CYS A 271 9.07 1.16 25.67
CA CYS A 271 10.32 0.45 25.42
C CYS A 271 10.86 0.73 24.02
N ASP A 272 12.07 1.31 23.96
CA ASP A 272 12.83 1.49 22.72
C ASP A 272 13.96 0.48 22.61
N TRP A 273 14.15 -0.07 21.41
CA TRP A 273 15.35 -0.82 21.05
C TRP A 273 15.84 -0.44 19.67
N TYR A 274 17.09 -0.83 19.39
CA TYR A 274 17.77 -0.46 18.16
C TYR A 274 18.40 -1.68 17.52
N VAL A 275 18.17 -1.85 16.23
CA VAL A 275 18.77 -2.92 15.43
C VAL A 275 19.71 -2.29 14.41
N PRO A 276 20.96 -2.77 14.25
CA PRO A 276 21.84 -2.24 13.22
C PRO A 276 21.25 -2.53 11.84
N SER A 277 21.16 -1.52 10.97
CA SER A 277 20.58 -1.65 9.62
C SER A 277 21.28 -2.71 8.77
N ARG A 278 22.60 -2.89 8.97
CA ARG A 278 23.38 -3.94 8.31
C ARG A 278 22.92 -5.38 8.61
N GLU A 279 22.23 -5.59 9.73
CA GLU A 279 21.70 -6.91 10.12
C GLU A 279 20.28 -7.14 9.58
N ILE A 280 19.64 -6.10 9.03
CA ILE A 280 18.31 -6.15 8.44
C ILE A 280 18.44 -6.29 6.92
N VAL A 281 17.62 -7.17 6.35
CA VAL A 281 17.50 -7.40 4.90
C VAL A 281 16.27 -6.70 4.36
N MET A 282 15.14 -6.82 5.06
CA MET A 282 13.86 -6.28 4.62
C MET A 282 13.00 -5.92 5.84
N LEU A 283 12.34 -4.77 5.76
CA LEU A 283 11.19 -4.39 6.55
C LEU A 283 9.96 -4.50 5.65
N ASP A 284 8.96 -5.22 6.12
CA ASP A 284 7.64 -5.32 5.52
C ASP A 284 6.65 -4.75 6.56
N MET A 285 6.05 -3.61 6.27
CA MET A 285 5.35 -2.75 7.24
C MET A 285 3.93 -2.45 6.77
N PRO A 286 2.98 -2.14 7.67
CA PRO A 286 1.64 -1.72 7.27
C PRO A 286 1.66 -0.33 6.61
N LEU A 287 1.36 -0.26 5.31
CA LEU A 287 1.42 0.99 4.54
C LEU A 287 0.51 2.07 5.13
N SER A 288 -0.72 1.69 5.50
CA SER A 288 -1.69 2.62 6.10
C SER A 288 -1.14 3.33 7.33
N GLU A 289 -0.38 2.64 8.18
CA GLU A 289 0.14 3.26 9.39
C GLU A 289 1.38 4.12 9.13
N ILE A 290 2.24 3.72 8.18
CA ILE A 290 3.37 4.53 7.74
C ILE A 290 2.87 5.85 7.13
N VAL A 291 1.82 5.79 6.31
CA VAL A 291 1.19 6.97 5.72
C VAL A 291 0.50 7.84 6.76
N ASP A 292 -0.24 7.24 7.71
CA ASP A 292 -0.90 7.99 8.77
C ASP A 292 0.10 8.68 9.70
N GLU A 293 1.24 8.05 9.99
CA GLU A 293 2.33 8.65 10.77
C GLU A 293 2.97 9.83 10.01
N ALA A 294 3.27 9.67 8.72
CA ALA A 294 3.83 10.75 7.89
C ALA A 294 2.90 11.97 7.75
N CYS A 295 1.59 11.77 7.89
CA CYS A 295 0.61 12.85 7.87
C CYS A 295 0.46 13.58 9.22
N ARG A 296 1.09 13.10 10.31
CA ARG A 296 1.06 13.75 11.63
C ARG A 296 2.13 14.84 11.80
N ASP A 297 3.20 14.76 11.01
CA ASP A 297 4.32 15.71 10.99
C ASP A 297 4.06 16.94 10.09
#